data_AF-A0A1Q7LU46-F1
#
_entry.id   AF-A0A1Q7LU46-F1
#
_cell.length_a   1.000
_cell.length_b   1.000
_cell.length_c   1.000
_cell.angle_alpha   90.00
_cell.angle_beta   90.00
_cell.angle_gamma   90.00
#
_symmetry.space_group_name_H-M   'P 1'
#
loop_
_entity.id
_entity.type
_entity.pdbx_description
1 polymer ?
#
loop_
_entity_poly.entity_id
_entity_poly.type
_entity_poly.pdbx_seq_one_letter_code
_entity_poly.pdbx_strand_id
1 'polypeptide(L)' 'MADPKGGGLSKLRHDLSNPLSAILAETQLLLLTPEKHDEETLAGLKQIEDLARTMRQMLQSLT' A
#
# COMPACT_ATOMS: atom_id res chain seq x y z
N MET A 1 -31.02 15.25 -5.28
CA MET A 1 -31.07 14.15 -4.27
C MET A 1 -30.07 13.10 -4.76
N ALA A 2 -28.85 13.11 -4.23
CA ALA A 2 -27.74 12.31 -4.76
C ALA A 2 -27.82 10.86 -4.25
N ASP A 3 -27.57 9.90 -5.13
CA ASP A 3 -27.56 8.47 -4.82
C ASP A 3 -26.61 8.14 -3.65
N PRO A 4 -27.09 7.55 -2.54
CA PRO A 4 -26.29 7.31 -1.35
C PRO A 4 -25.31 6.13 -1.48
N LYS A 5 -25.21 5.48 -2.66
CA LYS A 5 -24.52 4.19 -2.82
C LYS A 5 -23.15 4.25 -3.52
N GLY A 6 -22.78 5.36 -4.16
CA GLY A 6 -21.50 5.49 -4.88
C GLY A 6 -20.34 6.10 -4.08
N GLY A 7 -20.63 6.82 -2.99
CA GLY A 7 -19.62 7.59 -2.26
C GLY A 7 -18.74 6.76 -1.31
N GLY A 8 -19.29 5.70 -0.70
CA GLY A 8 -18.58 4.91 0.30
C GLY A 8 -17.34 4.20 -0.24
N LEU A 9 -17.46 3.58 -1.43
CA LEU A 9 -16.36 2.86 -2.06
C LEU A 9 -15.28 3.80 -2.59
N SER A 10 -15.68 4.93 -3.19
CA SER A 10 -14.73 5.96 -3.63
C SER A 10 -13.99 6.60 -2.46
N LYS A 11 -14.67 6.81 -1.33
CA LYS A 11 -14.06 7.32 -0.09
C LYS A 11 -13.09 6.31 0.51
N LEU A 12 -13.50 5.04 0.65
CA LEU A 12 -12.62 3.97 1.12
C LEU A 12 -11.36 3.84 0.26
N ARG A 13 -11.50 3.89 -1.07
CA ARG A 13 -10.37 3.89 -2.00
C ARG A 13 -9.43 5.07 -1.74
N HIS A 14 -9.97 6.27 -1.62
CA HIS A 14 -9.17 7.47 -1.36
C HIS A 14 -8.42 7.36 -0.03
N ASP A 15 -9.14 7.00 1.03
CA ASP A 15 -8.62 6.94 2.40
C ASP A 15 -7.56 5.85 2.57
N LEU A 16 -7.62 4.76 1.79
CA LEU A 16 -6.60 3.70 1.80
C LEU A 16 -5.48 3.90 0.78
N SER A 17 -5.71 4.59 -0.34
CA SER A 17 -4.67 4.80 -1.37
C SER A 17 -3.49 5.63 -0.85
N ASN A 18 -3.77 6.66 -0.03
CA ASN A 18 -2.75 7.52 0.55
C ASN A 18 -1.82 6.77 1.55
N PRO A 19 -2.33 6.12 2.60
CA PRO A 19 -1.48 5.38 3.55
C PRO A 19 -0.76 4.19 2.88
N LEU A 20 -1.37 3.48 1.93
CA LEU A 20 -0.68 2.42 1.19
C LEU A 20 0.49 2.95 0.35
N SER A 21 0.33 4.14 -0.24
CA SER A 21 1.41 4.78 -0.99
C SER A 21 2.55 5.21 -0.07
N ALA A 22 2.23 5.70 1.14
CA ALA A 22 3.24 6.04 2.15
C ALA A 22 4.02 4.80 2.62
N ILE A 23 3.33 3.71 2.97
CA ILE A 23 3.97 2.45 3.37
C ILE A 23 4.90 1.92 2.27
N LEU A 24 4.46 1.97 1.01
CA LEU A 24 5.30 1.57 -0.14
C LEU A 24 6.55 2.42 -0.25
N ALA A 25 6.41 3.74 -0.17
CA ALA A 25 7.53 4.67 -0.27
C ALA A 25 8.53 4.47 0.87
N GLU A 26 8.06 4.38 2.12
CA GLU A 26 8.91 4.14 3.28
C GLU A 26 9.64 2.79 3.20
N THR A 27 8.93 1.73 2.82
CA THR A 27 9.53 0.40 2.65
C THR A 27 10.59 0.40 1.55
N GLN A 28 10.33 1.07 0.43
CA GLN A 28 11.29 1.22 -0.66
C GLN A 28 12.52 2.02 -0.24
N LEU A 29 12.37 3.07 0.56
CA LEU A 29 13.50 3.83 1.10
C LEU A 29 14.40 2.97 1.98
N LEU A 30 13.84 2.08 2.81
CA LEU A 30 14.61 1.14 3.61
C LEU A 30 15.35 0.11 2.73
N LEU A 31 14.68 -0.37 1.68
CA LEU A 31 15.27 -1.30 0.70
C LEU A 31 16.36 -0.67 -0.18
N LEU A 32 16.53 0.65 -0.21
CA LEU A 32 17.65 1.31 -0.90
C LEU A 32 19.00 1.14 -0.19
N THR A 33 18.98 0.82 1.10
CA THR A 33 20.20 0.58 1.90
C THR A 33 20.17 -0.80 2.54
N PRO A 34 20.12 -1.88 1.74
CA PRO A 34 19.90 -3.24 2.26
C PRO A 34 21.04 -3.71 3.18
N GLU A 35 22.25 -3.18 3.02
CA GLU A 35 23.41 -3.47 3.86
C GLU A 35 23.24 -3.04 5.33
N LYS A 36 22.23 -2.21 5.64
CA LYS A 36 21.91 -1.78 7.02
C LYS A 36 20.96 -2.73 7.75
N HIS A 37 20.50 -3.79 7.09
CA HIS A 37 19.50 -4.70 7.60
C HIS A 37 19.99 -6.15 7.48
N ASP A 38 19.65 -6.98 8.45
CA ASP A 38 19.87 -8.42 8.36
C ASP A 38 18.92 -9.08 7.33
N GLU A 39 19.20 -10.33 6.98
CA GLU A 39 18.44 -11.06 5.97
C GLU A 39 16.95 -11.25 6.32
N GLU A 40 16.63 -11.45 7.60
CA GLU A 40 15.25 -11.62 8.07
C GLU A 40 14.47 -10.29 7.91
N THR A 41 15.08 -9.19 8.34
CA THR A 41 14.52 -7.85 8.16
C THR A 41 14.30 -7.52 6.68
N LEU A 42 15.28 -7.83 5.81
CA LEU A 42 15.14 -7.61 4.36
C LEU A 42 14.01 -8.46 3.74
N ALA A 43 13.86 -9.70 4.17
CA ALA A 43 12.75 -10.55 3.74
C ALA A 43 11.41 -9.96 4.17
N GLY A 44 11.31 -9.47 5.42
CA GLY A 44 10.12 -8.79 5.93
C GLY A 44 9.78 -7.52 5.16
N LEU A 45 10.76 -6.68 4.85
CA LEU A 45 10.56 -5.46 4.05
C LEU A 45 10.03 -5.77 2.64
N LYS A 46 10.57 -6.80 1.98
CA LYS A 46 10.05 -7.25 0.66
C LYS A 46 8.62 -7.75 0.76
N GLN A 47 8.30 -8.52 1.81
CA GLN A 47 6.92 -8.97 2.05
C GLN A 47 5.95 -7.80 2.29
N ILE A 48 6.36 -6.78 3.04
CA ILE A 48 5.55 -5.57 3.26
C ILE A 48 5.31 -4.85 1.92
N GLU A 49 6.34 -4.71 1.09
CA GLU A 49 6.21 -4.11 -0.24
C GLU A 49 5.20 -4.89 -1.10
N ASP A 50 5.31 -6.22 -1.16
CA ASP A 50 4.43 -7.08 -1.95
C ASP A 50 2.97 -7.03 -1.47
N LEU A 51 2.76 -7.05 -0.15
CA LEU A 51 1.42 -6.92 0.44
C LEU A 51 0.82 -5.54 0.15
N ALA A 52 1.59 -4.46 0.27
CA ALA A 52 1.10 -3.12 -0.02
C ALA A 52 0.78 -2.92 -1.52
N ARG A 53 1.58 -3.50 -2.42
CA ARG A 53 1.26 -3.55 -3.86
C ARG A 53 -0.03 -4.32 -4.13
N THR A 54 -0.20 -5.48 -3.48
CA THR A 54 -1.40 -6.32 -3.61
C THR A 54 -2.65 -5.56 -3.15
N MET A 55 -2.60 -4.90 -1.98
CA MET A 55 -3.70 -4.08 -1.49
C MET A 55 -4.06 -2.95 -2.46
N ARG A 56 -3.05 -2.30 -3.05
CA ARG A 56 -3.27 -1.24 -4.04
C ARG A 56 -3.91 -1.78 -5.33
N GLN A 57 -3.52 -2.96 -5.78
CA GLN A 57 -4.15 -3.62 -6.93
C GLN A 57 -5.61 -4.00 -6.65
N MET A 58 -5.90 -4.52 -5.45
CA MET A 58 -7.27 -4.80 -5.01
C MET A 58 -8.13 -3.53 -5.00
N LEU A 59 -7.58 -2.40 -4.53
CA LEU A 59 -8.32 -1.13 -4.55
C LEU A 59 -8.55 -0.60 -5.98
N GLN A 60 -7.62 -0.86 -6.91
CA GLN A 60 -7.76 -0.51 -8.32
C GLN A 60 -8.79 -1.38 -9.04
N SER A 61 -8.96 -2.65 -8.65
CA SER A 61 -9.98 -3.53 -9.25
C SER A 61 -11.41 -3.24 -8.78
N LEU A 62 -11.59 -2.38 -7.77
CA LEU A 62 -12.89 -1.86 -7.33
C LEU A 62 -13.39 -0.67 -8.18
N THR A 63 -12.68 -0.34 -9.27
CA THR A 63 -13.00 0.73 -10.22
C THR A 63 -13.71 0.18 -11.45
#